data_AF-A0A2N2RFI4-F1
#
_entry.id   AF-A0A2N2RFI4-F1
#
_cell.length_a   1.000
_cell.length_b   1.000
_cell.length_c   1.000
_cell.angle_alpha   90.00
_cell.angle_beta   90.00
_cell.angle_gamma   90.00
#
_symmetry.space_group_name_H-M   'P 1'
#
loop_
_entity.id
_entity.type
_entity.pdbx_description
1 polymer ?
#
loop_
_entity_poly.entity_id
_entity_poly.type
_entity_poly.pdbx_seq_one_letter_code
_entity_poly.pdbx_strand_id
1 'polypeptide(L)' 'MLDKSDAKKACIAFAIGTWAMALVELFYPTITAPTGRWSWLTGSIFNAAGSLGIVLLWVVVGSFLFLTGYKKN' A
#
# COMPACT_ATOMS: atom_id res chain seq x y z
N MET A 1 -1.00 -18.35 -18.43
CA MET A 1 -0.58 -18.56 -17.03
C MET A 1 0.63 -17.68 -16.81
N LEU A 2 0.57 -16.73 -15.87
CA LEU A 2 1.74 -15.93 -15.49
C LEU A 2 2.79 -16.87 -14.89
N ASP A 3 4.02 -16.79 -15.38
CA ASP A 3 5.12 -17.55 -14.81
C ASP A 3 5.35 -17.08 -13.36
N LYS A 4 5.73 -18.01 -12.47
CA LYS A 4 5.97 -17.70 -11.04
C LYS A 4 7.04 -16.62 -10.88
N SER A 5 7.99 -16.56 -11.81
CA SER A 5 9.03 -15.53 -11.86
C SER A 5 8.46 -14.14 -12.13
N ASP A 6 7.54 -14.03 -13.09
CA ASP A 6 6.92 -12.75 -13.45
C ASP A 6 5.96 -12.25 -12.36
N ALA A 7 5.26 -13.18 -11.70
CA ALA A 7 4.44 -12.85 -10.53
C ALA A 7 5.29 -12.27 -9.37
N LYS A 8 6.48 -12.82 -9.10
CA LYS A 8 7.39 -12.28 -8.08
C LYS A 8 7.86 -10.87 -8.41
N LYS A 9 8.26 -10.61 -9.66
CA LYS A 9 8.66 -9.27 -10.13
C LYS A 9 7.51 -8.28 -10.02
N ALA A 10 6.29 -8.69 -10.40
CA ALA A 10 5.10 -7.87 -10.25
C ALA A 10 4.83 -7.51 -8.78
N CYS A 11 4.92 -8.48 -7.85
CA CYS A 11 4.78 -8.21 -6.42
C CYS A 11 5.78 -7.17 -5.91
N ILE A 12 7.04 -7.25 -6.33
CA ILE A 12 8.06 -6.27 -5.95
C ILE A 12 7.75 -4.89 -6.56
N ALA A 13 7.30 -4.83 -7.81
CA ALA A 13 6.91 -3.58 -8.43
C ALA A 13 5.72 -2.92 -7.72
N PHE A 14 4.70 -3.70 -7.33
CA PHE A 14 3.58 -3.20 -6.53
C PHE A 14 3.98 -2.80 -5.11
N ALA A 15 4.96 -3.47 -4.51
CA ALA A 15 5.54 -3.07 -3.23
C ALA A 15 6.17 -1.67 -3.29
N ILE A 16 6.95 -1.41 -4.34
CA ILE A 16 7.56 -0.09 -4.57
C ILE A 16 6.47 0.97 -4.79
N GLY A 17 5.44 0.65 -5.59
CA GLY A 17 4.32 1.56 -5.83
C GLY A 17 3.55 1.91 -4.55
N THR A 18 3.35 0.94 -3.65
CA THR A 18 2.66 1.18 -2.38
C THR A 18 3.52 2.00 -1.41
N TRP A 19 4.83 1.79 -1.35
CA TRP A 19 5.72 2.70 -0.60
C TRP A 19 5.78 4.12 -1.19
N ALA A 20 5.71 4.26 -2.52
CA ALA A 20 5.59 5.58 -3.14
C ALA A 20 4.29 6.29 -2.73
N MET A 21 3.16 5.56 -2.67
CA MET A 21 1.90 6.11 -2.15
C MET A 21 2.00 6.52 -0.68
N ALA A 22 2.71 5.73 0.15
CA ALA A 22 2.97 6.09 1.54
C ALA A 22 3.77 7.39 1.65
N LEU A 23 4.80 7.56 0.82
CA LEU A 23 5.60 8.79 0.77
C LEU A 23 4.77 9.99 0.31
N VAL A 24 3.96 9.83 -0.75
CA VAL A 24 3.06 10.89 -1.21
C VAL A 24 2.11 11.31 -0.11
N GLU A 25 1.48 10.37 0.59
CA GLU A 25 0.58 10.65 1.71
C GLU A 25 1.30 11.34 2.89
N LEU A 26 2.59 11.04 3.11
CA LEU A 26 3.39 11.68 4.17
C LEU A 26 3.69 13.16 3.86
N PHE A 27 3.96 13.50 2.59
CA PHE A 27 4.25 14.88 2.16
C PHE A 27 3.00 15.68 1.77
N TYR A 28 1.95 14.99 1.35
CA TYR A 28 0.67 15.55 0.91
C TYR A 28 -0.46 14.83 1.66
N PRO A 29 -0.62 15.10 2.96
CA PRO A 29 -1.56 14.37 3.80
C PRO A 29 -2.98 14.62 3.33
N THR A 30 -3.75 13.54 3.23
CA THR A 30 -5.18 13.60 3.03
C THR A 30 -5.83 14.36 4.18
N ILE A 31 -6.62 15.38 3.86
CA ILE A 31 -7.22 16.30 4.84
C ILE A 31 -8.68 15.91 5.15
N THR A 32 -9.29 15.11 4.28
CA THR A 32 -10.68 14.68 4.37
C THR A 32 -10.81 13.17 4.11
N ALA A 33 -11.79 12.52 4.74
CA ALA A 33 -11.94 11.08 4.60
C ALA A 33 -12.09 10.65 3.12
N PRO A 34 -11.34 9.62 2.66
CA PRO A 34 -11.44 9.14 1.28
C PRO A 34 -12.84 8.66 0.95
N THR A 35 -13.41 9.11 -0.17
CA THR A 35 -14.77 8.73 -0.62
C THR A 35 -14.78 7.78 -1.83
N GLY A 36 -13.61 7.35 -2.29
CA GLY A 36 -13.47 6.46 -3.45
C GLY A 36 -13.89 5.00 -3.19
N ARG A 37 -13.64 4.13 -4.17
CA ARG A 37 -14.02 2.70 -4.15
C ARG A 37 -13.52 1.92 -2.93
N TRP A 38 -12.43 2.36 -2.32
CA TRP A 38 -11.80 1.73 -1.15
C TRP A 38 -12.08 2.46 0.17
N SER A 39 -13.03 3.41 0.17
CA SER A 39 -13.40 4.24 1.32
C SER A 39 -13.84 3.42 2.54
N TRP A 40 -14.42 2.24 2.33
CA TRP A 40 -14.78 1.33 3.42
C TRP A 40 -13.56 0.90 4.26
N LEU A 41 -12.38 0.79 3.64
CA LEU A 41 -11.12 0.45 4.29
C LEU A 41 -10.34 1.71 4.67
N THR A 42 -10.03 2.55 3.69
CA THR A 42 -9.17 3.74 3.89
C THR A 42 -9.87 4.82 4.72
N GLY A 43 -11.19 4.96 4.60
CA GLY A 43 -12.00 5.86 5.41
C GLY A 43 -12.09 5.42 6.87
N SER A 44 -12.25 4.12 7.13
CA SER A 44 -12.24 3.59 8.50
C SER A 44 -10.89 3.83 9.20
N ILE A 45 -9.79 3.60 8.48
CA ILE A 45 -8.43 3.86 8.98
C ILE A 45 -8.19 5.36 9.19
N PHE A 46 -8.64 6.20 8.24
CA PHE A 46 -8.55 7.65 8.35
C PHE A 46 -9.33 8.18 9.56
N ASN A 47 -10.54 7.69 9.79
CA ASN A 47 -11.36 8.13 10.94
C ASN A 47 -10.73 7.74 12.28
N ALA A 48 -9.96 6.64 12.32
CA ALA A 48 -9.29 6.19 13.54
C ALA A 48 -7.92 6.85 13.80
N ALA A 49 -7.11 7.04 12.76
CA ALA A 49 -5.71 7.44 12.88
C ALA A 49 -5.27 8.55 11.90
N GLY A 50 -6.22 9.17 11.20
CA GLY A 50 -5.97 10.23 10.22
C GLY A 50 -5.15 9.76 9.01
N SER A 51 -4.52 10.72 8.33
CA SER A 51 -3.64 10.47 7.19
C SER A 51 -2.44 9.56 7.55
N LEU A 52 -1.90 9.66 8.79
CA LEU A 52 -0.83 8.77 9.25
C LEU A 52 -1.25 7.29 9.28
N GLY A 53 -2.52 7.00 9.58
CA GLY A 53 -3.06 5.65 9.46
C GLY A 53 -3.03 5.13 8.02
N ILE A 54 -3.33 5.99 7.05
CA ILE A 54 -3.24 5.66 5.62
C ILE A 54 -1.78 5.39 5.21
N VAL A 55 -0.83 6.20 5.69
CA VAL A 55 0.61 5.96 5.47
C VAL A 55 1.01 4.58 5.98
N LEU A 56 0.63 4.24 7.22
CA LEU A 56 0.93 2.94 7.83
C LEU A 56 0.33 1.77 7.03
N LEU A 57 -0.91 1.91 6.55
CA LEU A 57 -1.54 0.92 5.67
C LEU A 57 -0.67 0.64 4.44
N TRP A 58 -0.25 1.70 3.74
CA TRP A 58 0.55 1.56 2.52
C TRP A 58 1.94 0.96 2.79
N VAL A 59 2.56 1.32 3.90
CA VAL A 59 3.83 0.70 4.34
C VAL A 59 3.66 -0.79 4.60
N VAL A 60 2.63 -1.20 5.35
CA VAL A 60 2.37 -2.60 5.68
C VAL A 60 2.07 -3.42 4.42
N VAL A 61 1.23 -2.92 3.52
CA VAL A 61 0.91 -3.58 2.26
C VAL A 61 2.18 -3.71 1.39
N GLY A 62 2.98 -2.66 1.29
CA GLY A 62 4.23 -2.70 0.53
C GLY A 62 5.23 -3.70 1.08
N SER A 63 5.43 -3.73 2.41
CA SER A 63 6.31 -4.70 3.05
C SER A 63 5.83 -6.14 2.85
N PHE A 64 4.51 -6.38 2.94
CA PHE A 64 3.94 -7.71 2.69
C PHE A 64 4.17 -8.18 1.25
N LEU A 65 3.93 -7.31 0.26
CA LEU A 65 4.17 -7.60 -1.15
C LEU A 65 5.65 -7.85 -1.44
N PHE A 66 6.53 -7.05 -0.84
CA PHE A 66 7.98 -7.22 -0.98
C PHE A 66 8.43 -8.57 -0.42
N LEU A 67 8.02 -8.92 0.81
CA LEU A 67 8.36 -10.21 1.43
C LEU A 67 7.85 -11.39 0.61
N THR A 68 6.64 -11.27 0.05
CA THR A 68 6.04 -12.32 -0.79
C THR A 68 6.80 -12.48 -2.11
N GLY A 69 7.17 -11.39 -2.77
CA GLY A 69 7.93 -11.41 -4.02
C GLY A 69 9.40 -11.81 -3.83
N TYR A 70 10.02 -11.42 -2.71
CA TYR A 70 11.41 -11.71 -2.39
C TYR A 70 11.63 -13.12 -1.86
N LYS A 71 10.57 -13.82 -1.42
CA LYS A 71 10.69 -15.19 -0.88
C LYS A 71 11.41 -16.09 -1.90
N LYS A 72 12.66 -16.42 -1.58
CA LYS A 72 13.48 -17.45 -2.22
C LYS A 72 12.87 -18.81 -1.84
N ASN A 73 11.88 -19.24 -2.63
CA ASN A 73 11.76 -20.66 -2.97
C ASN A 73 12.61 -20.85 -4.22
#